data_AF-A0A3A8YRD6-F1
#
_entry.id   AF-A0A3A8YRD6-F1
#
_cell.length_a   1.000
_cell.length_b   1.000
_cell.length_c   1.000
_cell.angle_alpha   90.00
_cell.angle_beta   90.00
_cell.angle_gamma   90.00
#
_symmetry.space_group_name_H-M   'P 1'
#
loop_
_entity.id
_entity.type
_entity.pdbx_description
1 polymer ?
#
loop_
_entity_poly.entity_id
_entity_poly.type
_entity_poly.pdbx_seq_one_letter_code
_entity_poly.pdbx_strand_id
1 'polypeptide(L)'
;MTERVIDSENLSCNPNMTVEEFLEWYVERRIQSVGFLWNKSGGAWQGRFLCENELRSSILQTLIEKNRIEEIQIEGIKDPFYISRKYKKYMKNRATNNYVRFIATLDNIMWDRQMLETLFDFTYRWEVYISVAKRKYGYYVLPVLYNGQFIARFEAEPIRKAEELMIKNWWWEPTVEPNDEVKEMIVSEIARFTVFLQVDNSPKNIIKLGV
;
A
#
# COMPACT_ATOMS: atom_id res chain seq x y z
N MET A 1 27.51 -8.81 -16.47
CA MET A 1 27.43 -7.36 -16.15
C MET A 1 26.92 -7.14 -14.72
N THR A 2 25.91 -7.90 -14.29
CA THR A 2 25.43 -7.97 -12.89
C THR A 2 26.46 -8.58 -11.92
N GLU A 3 27.24 -9.55 -12.41
CA GLU A 3 28.30 -10.26 -11.66
C GLU A 3 29.49 -9.37 -11.25
N ARG A 4 29.56 -8.14 -11.78
CA ARG A 4 30.57 -7.14 -11.39
C ARG A 4 30.14 -6.30 -10.19
N VAL A 5 28.87 -6.39 -9.78
CA VAL A 5 28.25 -5.54 -8.75
C VAL A 5 27.52 -6.34 -7.66
N ILE A 6 27.19 -7.60 -7.91
CA ILE A 6 26.60 -8.51 -6.92
C ILE A 6 27.54 -9.71 -6.80
N ASP A 7 28.04 -9.94 -5.58
CA ASP A 7 28.88 -11.09 -5.27
C ASP A 7 28.12 -12.40 -5.51
N SER A 8 28.80 -13.41 -6.02
CA SER A 8 28.20 -14.71 -6.33
C SER A 8 27.67 -15.41 -5.07
N GLU A 9 28.30 -15.15 -3.91
CA GLU A 9 27.84 -15.62 -2.61
C GLU A 9 26.48 -15.02 -2.19
N ASN A 10 26.12 -13.86 -2.75
CA ASN A 10 24.85 -13.18 -2.49
C ASN A 10 23.75 -13.56 -3.50
N LEU A 11 24.06 -14.38 -4.50
CA LEU A 11 23.07 -14.95 -5.43
C LEU A 11 22.33 -16.09 -4.73
N SER A 12 21.26 -15.75 -4.01
CA SER A 12 20.39 -16.71 -3.30
C SER A 12 19.35 -17.39 -4.20
N CYS A 13 19.41 -17.20 -5.53
CA CYS A 13 18.51 -17.89 -6.43
C CYS A 13 18.99 -19.32 -6.68
N ASN A 14 18.05 -20.28 -6.68
CA ASN A 14 18.33 -21.62 -7.17
C ASN A 14 18.67 -21.50 -8.68
N PRO A 15 19.92 -21.80 -9.10
CA PRO A 15 20.32 -21.66 -10.50
C PRO A 15 19.56 -22.62 -11.43
N ASN A 16 18.94 -23.66 -10.86
CA ASN A 16 18.15 -24.66 -11.57
C ASN A 16 16.63 -24.46 -11.37
N MET A 17 16.19 -23.28 -10.95
CA MET A 17 14.77 -22.98 -10.80
C MET A 17 14.05 -23.12 -12.14
N THR A 18 13.01 -23.96 -12.21
CA THR A 18 12.22 -24.07 -13.44
C THR A 18 11.35 -22.83 -13.63
N VAL A 19 10.82 -22.63 -14.85
CA VAL A 19 9.91 -21.52 -15.13
C VAL A 19 8.65 -21.63 -14.26
N GLU A 20 8.15 -22.84 -14.03
CA GLU A 20 6.99 -23.11 -13.18
C GLU A 20 7.27 -22.74 -11.72
N GLU A 21 8.42 -23.15 -11.18
CA GLU A 21 8.84 -22.78 -9.81
C GLU A 21 8.98 -21.27 -9.66
N PHE A 22 9.54 -20.60 -10.67
CA PHE A 22 9.64 -19.15 -10.71
C PHE A 22 8.25 -18.49 -10.71
N LEU A 23 7.31 -18.97 -11.54
CA LEU A 23 5.97 -18.40 -11.63
C LEU A 23 5.18 -18.58 -10.32
N GLU A 24 5.29 -19.75 -9.69
CA GLU A 24 4.69 -20.00 -8.38
C GLU A 24 5.25 -19.06 -7.31
N TRP A 25 6.59 -18.95 -7.24
CA TRP A 25 7.24 -17.98 -6.37
C TRP A 25 6.78 -16.55 -6.67
N TYR A 26 6.68 -16.18 -7.94
CA TYR A 26 6.40 -14.81 -8.35
C TYR A 26 4.97 -14.39 -8.00
N VAL A 27 3.99 -15.26 -8.25
CA VAL A 27 2.59 -15.05 -7.88
C VAL A 27 2.43 -15.04 -6.35
N GLU A 28 3.02 -16.00 -5.63
CA GLU A 28 2.92 -16.01 -4.16
C GLU A 28 3.59 -14.76 -3.56
N ARG A 29 4.77 -14.37 -4.06
CA ARG A 29 5.49 -13.18 -3.59
C ARG A 29 4.68 -11.91 -3.84
N ARG A 30 3.96 -11.83 -4.96
CA ARG A 30 3.07 -10.70 -5.28
C ARG A 30 1.89 -10.62 -4.31
N ILE A 31 1.25 -11.74 -4.01
CA ILE A 31 0.18 -11.80 -2.99
C ILE A 31 0.74 -11.34 -1.64
N GLN A 32 1.91 -11.85 -1.25
CA GLN A 32 2.54 -11.50 0.02
C GLN A 32 2.93 -10.02 0.10
N SER A 33 3.33 -9.39 -1.01
CA SER A 33 3.75 -8.00 -0.99
C SER A 33 2.59 -7.03 -0.78
N VAL A 34 1.37 -7.39 -1.19
CA VAL A 34 0.15 -6.58 -0.98
C VAL A 34 -0.59 -7.01 0.29
N GLY A 35 -0.48 -8.28 0.67
CA GLY A 35 -1.20 -8.89 1.80
C GLY A 35 -2.19 -9.93 1.29
N PHE A 36 -3.10 -9.51 0.43
CA PHE A 36 -4.05 -10.37 -0.31
C PHE A 36 -4.43 -9.71 -1.64
N LEU A 37 -4.83 -10.50 -2.63
CA LEU A 37 -5.20 -10.01 -3.96
C LEU A 37 -6.33 -10.82 -4.58
N TRP A 38 -7.22 -10.17 -5.32
CA TRP A 38 -8.15 -10.86 -6.22
C TRP A 38 -7.48 -11.26 -7.53
N ASN A 39 -8.14 -12.08 -8.35
CA ASN A 39 -7.62 -12.47 -9.67
C ASN A 39 -8.09 -11.57 -10.83
N LYS A 40 -8.63 -10.37 -10.54
CA LYS A 40 -9.00 -9.41 -11.61
C LYS A 40 -7.77 -8.78 -12.22
N SER A 41 -7.83 -8.44 -13.50
CA SER A 41 -6.80 -7.62 -14.13
C SER A 41 -6.74 -6.25 -13.46
N GLY A 42 -5.55 -5.80 -13.08
CA GLY A 42 -5.39 -4.56 -12.33
C GLY A 42 -3.93 -4.21 -12.09
N GLY A 43 -3.68 -3.05 -11.48
CA GLY A 43 -2.32 -2.54 -11.26
C GLY A 43 -1.46 -3.43 -10.37
N ALA A 44 -2.08 -4.16 -9.43
CA ALA A 44 -1.36 -5.12 -8.59
C ALA A 44 -0.77 -6.30 -9.37
N TRP A 45 -1.26 -6.60 -10.58
CA TRP A 45 -0.77 -7.68 -11.43
C TRP A 45 0.10 -7.19 -12.60
N GLN A 46 0.61 -5.95 -12.54
CA GLN A 46 1.58 -5.49 -13.53
C GLN A 46 2.89 -6.26 -13.43
N GLY A 47 3.41 -6.64 -14.60
CA GLY A 47 4.63 -7.42 -14.76
C GLY A 47 4.45 -8.50 -15.81
N ARG A 48 5.56 -8.90 -16.45
CA ARG A 48 5.57 -10.05 -17.37
C ARG A 48 5.02 -11.28 -16.65
N PHE A 49 4.23 -12.10 -17.33
CA PHE A 49 3.49 -13.26 -16.79
C PHE A 49 2.35 -12.92 -15.82
N LEU A 50 2.54 -11.99 -14.88
CA LEU A 50 1.50 -11.65 -13.90
C LEU A 50 0.25 -11.03 -14.54
N CYS A 51 0.41 -10.28 -15.64
CA CYS A 51 -0.73 -9.68 -16.33
C CYS A 51 -1.52 -10.67 -17.20
N GLU A 52 -1.00 -11.89 -17.40
CA GLU A 52 -1.61 -12.92 -18.24
C GLU A 52 -2.63 -13.73 -17.43
N ASN A 53 -3.93 -13.46 -17.64
CA ASN A 53 -5.00 -13.96 -16.76
C ASN A 53 -5.07 -15.49 -16.70
N GLU A 54 -4.97 -16.20 -17.83
CA GLU A 54 -5.05 -17.67 -17.87
C GLU A 54 -3.88 -18.32 -17.12
N LEU A 55 -2.66 -17.84 -17.40
CA LEU A 55 -1.45 -18.28 -16.73
C LEU A 55 -1.55 -18.03 -15.21
N ARG A 56 -1.91 -16.80 -14.81
CA ARG A 56 -2.07 -16.45 -13.40
C ARG A 56 -3.11 -17.33 -12.70
N SER A 57 -4.24 -17.60 -13.35
CA SER A 57 -5.30 -18.45 -12.80
C SER A 57 -4.82 -19.88 -12.57
N SER A 58 -4.07 -20.45 -13.53
CA SER A 58 -3.47 -21.78 -13.40
C SER A 58 -2.45 -21.86 -12.24
N ILE A 59 -1.62 -20.82 -12.09
CA ILE A 59 -0.64 -20.77 -10.99
C ILE A 59 -1.32 -20.59 -9.63
N LEU A 60 -2.38 -19.77 -9.53
CA LEU A 60 -3.16 -19.64 -8.30
C LEU A 60 -3.76 -20.98 -7.87
N GLN A 61 -4.33 -21.73 -8.81
CA GLN A 61 -4.87 -23.06 -8.55
C GLN A 61 -3.78 -24.02 -8.04
N THR A 62 -2.62 -24.05 -8.71
CA THR A 62 -1.45 -24.82 -8.27
C THR A 62 -1.02 -24.45 -6.84
N LEU A 63 -0.99 -23.16 -6.51
CA LEU A 63 -0.60 -22.69 -5.16
C LEU A 63 -1.63 -23.08 -4.09
N ILE A 64 -2.92 -23.14 -4.42
CA ILE A 64 -3.99 -23.62 -3.52
C ILE A 64 -3.83 -25.11 -3.26
N GLU A 65 -3.64 -25.92 -4.32
CA GLU A 65 -3.42 -27.37 -4.23
C GLU A 65 -2.17 -27.69 -3.38
N LYS A 66 -1.10 -26.92 -3.57
CA LYS A 66 0.12 -26.98 -2.77
C LYS A 66 -0.02 -26.39 -1.37
N ASN A 67 -1.21 -25.91 -0.98
CA ASN A 67 -1.48 -25.36 0.34
C ASN A 67 -0.58 -24.16 0.71
N ARG A 68 -0.09 -23.39 -0.27
CA ARG A 68 0.78 -22.21 -0.07
C ARG A 68 -0.05 -20.94 0.12
N ILE A 69 -1.18 -20.86 -0.57
CA ILE A 69 -2.17 -19.80 -0.44
C ILE A 69 -3.54 -20.38 -0.10
N GLU A 70 -4.46 -19.53 0.31
CA GLU A 70 -5.86 -19.85 0.51
C GLU A 70 -6.73 -18.83 -0.23
N GLU A 71 -7.87 -19.31 -0.72
CA GLU A 71 -8.95 -18.45 -1.18
C GLU A 71 -9.76 -17.96 0.02
N ILE A 72 -10.10 -16.68 0.02
CA ILE A 72 -10.94 -16.02 1.01
C ILE A 72 -12.04 -15.22 0.30
N GLN A 73 -13.22 -15.20 0.91
CA GLN A 73 -14.33 -14.37 0.47
C GLN A 73 -14.46 -13.16 1.39
N ILE A 74 -14.62 -11.98 0.80
CA ILE A 74 -14.93 -10.75 1.54
C ILE A 74 -16.42 -10.49 1.40
N GLU A 75 -17.09 -10.20 2.51
CA GLU A 75 -18.51 -9.89 2.55
C GLU A 75 -18.85 -8.74 1.59
N GLY A 76 -19.94 -8.89 0.83
CA GLY A 76 -20.38 -7.88 -0.14
C GLY A 76 -19.60 -7.82 -1.45
N ILE A 77 -18.48 -8.54 -1.58
CA ILE A 77 -17.70 -8.62 -2.82
C ILE A 77 -17.89 -10.01 -3.43
N LYS A 78 -18.17 -10.09 -4.73
CA LYS A 78 -18.39 -11.37 -5.44
C LYS A 78 -17.07 -12.09 -5.74
N ASP A 79 -16.07 -11.35 -6.20
CA ASP A 79 -14.79 -11.91 -6.64
C ASP A 79 -13.99 -12.44 -5.43
N PRO A 80 -13.40 -13.65 -5.52
CA PRO A 80 -12.58 -14.19 -4.44
C PRO A 80 -11.23 -13.47 -4.35
N PHE A 81 -10.65 -13.50 -3.17
CA PHE A 81 -9.30 -13.03 -2.89
C PHE A 81 -8.40 -14.19 -2.48
N TYR A 82 -7.10 -14.01 -2.66
CA TYR A 82 -6.08 -15.00 -2.34
C TYR A 82 -5.11 -14.41 -1.32
N ILE A 83 -4.84 -15.15 -0.25
CA ILE A 83 -3.91 -14.79 0.82
C ILE A 83 -2.87 -15.89 1.03
N SER A 84 -1.62 -15.51 1.32
CA SER A 84 -0.62 -16.52 1.71
C SER A 84 -0.98 -17.11 3.07
N ARG A 85 -0.88 -18.44 3.22
CA ARG A 85 -1.14 -19.11 4.50
C ARG A 85 -0.27 -18.58 5.64
N LYS A 86 0.93 -18.09 5.32
CA LYS A 86 1.85 -17.46 6.28
C LYS A 86 1.21 -16.26 7.00
N TYR A 87 0.24 -15.61 6.37
CA TYR A 87 -0.40 -14.38 6.87
C TYR A 87 -1.78 -14.61 7.48
N LYS A 88 -2.30 -15.84 7.45
CA LYS A 88 -3.58 -16.20 8.07
C LYS A 88 -3.68 -15.80 9.55
N LYS A 89 -2.57 -15.86 10.28
CA LYS A 89 -2.50 -15.42 11.68
C LYS A 89 -2.88 -13.94 11.87
N TYR A 90 -2.60 -13.09 10.88
CA TYR A 90 -2.92 -11.66 10.93
C TYR A 90 -4.41 -11.38 10.67
N MET A 91 -5.16 -12.30 10.06
CA MET A 91 -6.61 -12.15 9.92
C MET A 91 -7.35 -12.21 11.26
N LYS A 92 -6.79 -12.93 12.24
CA LYS A 92 -7.36 -13.09 13.58
C LYS A 92 -6.86 -12.03 14.58
N ASN A 93 -5.70 -11.45 14.30
CA ASN A 93 -5.05 -10.49 15.17
C ASN A 93 -5.33 -9.07 14.67
N ARG A 94 -6.48 -8.51 15.09
CA ARG A 94 -6.72 -7.07 14.92
C ARG A 94 -5.76 -6.29 15.81
N ALA A 95 -5.36 -5.11 15.37
CA ALA A 95 -4.62 -4.19 16.23
C ALA A 95 -5.46 -3.91 17.48
N THR A 96 -4.85 -4.07 18.66
CA THR A 96 -5.52 -3.83 19.94
C THR A 96 -5.61 -2.34 20.28
N ASN A 97 -4.70 -1.55 19.71
CA ASN A 97 -4.63 -0.11 19.90
C ASN A 97 -5.01 0.58 18.60
N ASN A 98 -5.64 1.74 18.74
CA ASN A 98 -5.87 2.63 17.61
C ASN A 98 -4.53 3.01 16.96
N TYR A 99 -4.51 3.18 15.64
CA TYR A 99 -3.32 3.65 14.92
C TYR A 99 -3.68 4.54 13.74
N VAL A 100 -2.78 5.49 13.45
CA VAL A 100 -2.77 6.26 12.19
C VAL A 100 -1.50 5.91 11.42
N ARG A 101 -1.57 5.78 10.09
CA ARG A 101 -0.41 5.60 9.21
C ARG A 101 -0.53 6.45 7.96
N PHE A 102 0.57 7.06 7.57
CA PHE A 102 0.69 7.68 6.25
C PHE A 102 1.13 6.64 5.22
N ILE A 103 0.36 6.50 4.15
CA ILE A 103 0.63 5.51 3.11
C ILE A 103 1.40 6.18 1.97
N ALA A 104 2.53 5.61 1.59
CA ALA A 104 3.29 6.12 0.45
C ALA A 104 2.48 5.98 -0.84
N THR A 105 2.63 6.92 -1.77
CA THR A 105 1.85 6.93 -3.03
C THR A 105 2.10 5.71 -3.90
N LEU A 106 3.26 5.07 -3.72
CA LEU A 106 3.72 3.88 -4.44
C LEU A 106 3.73 2.63 -3.56
N ASP A 107 3.15 2.71 -2.37
CA ASP A 107 2.94 1.52 -1.53
C ASP A 107 2.14 0.47 -2.29
N ASN A 108 2.43 -0.80 -2.05
CA ASN A 108 1.85 -1.92 -2.78
C ASN A 108 0.31 -1.96 -2.64
N ILE A 109 -0.24 -1.48 -1.51
CA ILE A 109 -1.70 -1.38 -1.32
C ILE A 109 -2.36 -0.41 -2.32
N MET A 110 -1.59 0.55 -2.85
CA MET A 110 -2.08 1.59 -3.77
C MET A 110 -2.00 1.17 -5.24
N TRP A 111 -1.43 0.00 -5.54
CA TRP A 111 -1.20 -0.44 -6.92
C TRP A 111 -2.50 -0.73 -7.68
N ASP A 112 -3.47 -1.39 -7.04
CA ASP A 112 -4.76 -1.70 -7.66
C ASP A 112 -5.84 -0.74 -7.17
N ARG A 113 -6.11 0.30 -7.99
CA ARG A 113 -7.08 1.35 -7.67
C ARG A 113 -8.50 0.83 -7.58
N GLN A 114 -8.86 -0.16 -8.40
CA GLN A 114 -10.21 -0.72 -8.38
C GLN A 114 -10.40 -1.53 -7.10
N MET A 115 -9.37 -2.29 -6.70
CA MET A 115 -9.38 -3.02 -5.45
C MET A 115 -9.48 -2.07 -4.25
N LEU A 116 -8.68 -0.99 -4.26
CA LEU A 116 -8.67 0.03 -3.22
C LEU A 116 -10.06 0.68 -3.06
N GLU A 117 -10.68 1.08 -4.17
CA GLU A 117 -12.03 1.65 -4.20
C GLU A 117 -13.08 0.63 -3.72
N THR A 118 -12.99 -0.62 -4.14
CA THR A 118 -13.95 -1.67 -3.74
C THR A 118 -13.85 -2.01 -2.25
N LEU A 119 -12.64 -2.07 -1.69
CA LEU A 119 -12.42 -2.49 -0.30
C LEU A 119 -12.60 -1.36 0.70
N PHE A 120 -12.25 -0.13 0.33
CA PHE A 120 -12.13 0.97 1.27
C PHE A 120 -12.99 2.19 0.91
N ASP A 121 -13.77 2.13 -0.17
CA ASP A 121 -14.51 3.27 -0.71
C ASP A 121 -13.59 4.51 -0.92
N PHE A 122 -12.35 4.25 -1.34
CA PHE A 122 -11.31 5.25 -1.42
C PHE A 122 -10.73 5.34 -2.84
N THR A 123 -11.19 6.34 -3.59
CA THR A 123 -10.62 6.64 -4.92
C THR A 123 -9.29 7.37 -4.76
N TYR A 124 -8.21 6.78 -5.28
CA TYR A 124 -6.88 7.40 -5.30
C TYR A 124 -6.27 7.42 -6.69
N ARG A 125 -5.73 8.57 -7.09
CA ARG A 125 -4.98 8.74 -8.34
C ARG A 125 -3.70 9.50 -8.06
N TRP A 126 -2.59 9.01 -8.62
CA TRP A 126 -1.31 9.70 -8.54
C TRP A 126 -1.27 10.81 -9.59
N GLU A 127 -1.44 12.05 -9.14
CA GLU A 127 -1.65 13.22 -10.03
C GLU A 127 -0.36 13.95 -10.42
N VAL A 128 0.80 13.32 -10.15
CA VAL A 128 2.13 13.89 -10.42
C VAL A 128 2.32 14.30 -11.88
N TYR A 129 1.72 13.55 -12.81
CA TYR A 129 1.78 13.79 -14.26
C TYR A 129 0.65 14.70 -14.78
N ILE A 130 -0.31 15.06 -13.93
CA ILE A 130 -1.41 15.97 -14.29
C ILE A 130 -0.91 17.40 -14.14
N SER A 131 -1.27 18.28 -15.09
CA SER A 131 -0.94 19.70 -14.99
C SER A 131 -1.58 20.32 -13.74
N VAL A 132 -0.90 21.29 -13.11
CA VAL A 132 -1.31 21.88 -11.83
C VAL A 132 -2.79 22.28 -11.81
N ALA A 133 -3.27 22.94 -12.87
CA ALA A 133 -4.66 23.42 -12.97
C ALA A 133 -5.72 22.32 -13.08
N LYS A 134 -5.34 21.06 -13.36
CA LYS A 134 -6.25 19.91 -13.50
C LYS A 134 -6.18 18.93 -12.34
N ARG A 135 -5.31 19.16 -11.35
CA ARG A 135 -5.19 18.30 -10.17
C ARG A 135 -6.42 18.48 -9.28
N LYS A 136 -6.92 17.38 -8.72
CA LYS A 136 -7.97 17.40 -7.71
C LYS A 136 -7.38 17.70 -6.32
N TYR A 137 -6.18 17.20 -6.05
CA TYR A 137 -5.51 17.37 -4.76
C TYR A 137 -4.18 18.11 -4.91
N GLY A 138 -3.10 17.39 -5.25
CA GLY A 138 -1.74 17.92 -5.18
C GLY A 138 -0.74 17.11 -6.01
N TYR A 139 0.53 17.51 -5.96
CA TYR A 139 1.60 16.85 -6.71
C TYR A 139 1.94 15.47 -6.15
N TYR A 140 2.19 15.39 -4.84
CA TYR A 140 2.56 14.17 -4.12
C TYR A 140 1.73 14.05 -2.84
N VAL A 141 0.63 13.32 -2.92
CA VAL A 141 -0.42 13.29 -1.89
C VAL A 141 -0.42 11.95 -1.18
N LEU A 142 -0.18 11.96 0.12
CA LEU A 142 -0.15 10.78 0.98
C LEU A 142 -1.53 10.53 1.60
N PRO A 143 -2.14 9.35 1.41
CA PRO A 143 -3.31 8.94 2.18
C PRO A 143 -3.00 8.76 3.66
N VAL A 144 -4.01 9.02 4.49
CA VAL A 144 -3.98 8.86 5.94
C VAL A 144 -4.93 7.74 6.32
N LEU A 145 -4.37 6.65 6.82
CA LEU A 145 -5.09 5.45 7.24
C LEU A 145 -5.27 5.49 8.76
N TYR A 146 -6.50 5.40 9.25
CA TYR A 146 -6.83 5.25 10.67
C TYR A 146 -7.59 3.94 10.87
N ASN A 147 -7.04 3.02 11.66
CA ASN A 147 -7.68 1.74 11.98
C ASN A 147 -8.21 0.94 10.77
N GLY A 148 -7.51 1.02 9.64
CA GLY A 148 -7.89 0.33 8.40
C GLY A 148 -8.87 1.10 7.52
N GLN A 149 -9.23 2.34 7.86
CA GLN A 149 -10.03 3.23 7.02
C GLN A 149 -9.19 4.41 6.53
N PHE A 150 -9.33 4.79 5.26
CA PHE A 150 -8.70 6.01 4.76
C PHE A 150 -9.56 7.19 5.17
N ILE A 151 -9.01 8.08 6.00
CA ILE A 151 -9.77 9.18 6.61
C ILE A 151 -9.38 10.55 6.09
N ALA A 152 -8.19 10.67 5.49
CA ALA A 152 -7.70 11.93 4.95
C ALA A 152 -6.62 11.71 3.89
N ARG A 153 -6.19 12.81 3.31
CA ARG A 153 -5.06 12.94 2.39
C ARG A 153 -4.28 14.20 2.76
N PHE A 154 -2.96 14.19 2.56
CA PHE A 154 -2.17 15.41 2.71
C PHE A 154 -1.06 15.52 1.67
N GLU A 155 -0.71 16.75 1.34
CA GLU A 155 0.45 17.09 0.53
C GLU A 155 1.49 17.75 1.43
N ALA A 156 2.71 17.21 1.44
CA ALA A 156 3.84 17.84 2.12
C ALA A 156 4.60 18.77 1.16
N GLU A 157 5.18 19.84 1.68
CA GLU A 157 6.20 20.57 0.93
C GLU A 157 7.46 19.70 0.73
N PRO A 158 8.20 19.86 -0.38
CA PRO A 158 9.45 19.14 -0.58
C PRO A 158 10.44 19.48 0.52
N ILE A 159 10.90 18.46 1.24
CA ILE A 159 11.90 18.61 2.31
C ILE A 159 13.27 18.81 1.66
N ARG A 160 13.89 19.98 1.84
CA ARG A 160 15.32 20.17 1.58
C ARG A 160 16.12 19.94 2.86
N LYS A 161 17.43 19.71 2.76
CA LYS A 161 18.27 19.39 3.93
C LYS A 161 18.12 20.47 5.01
N ALA A 162 17.93 20.03 6.26
CA ALA A 162 17.73 20.85 7.47
C ALA A 162 16.39 21.61 7.56
N GLU A 163 15.37 21.20 6.80
CA GLU A 163 14.02 21.76 6.89
C GLU A 163 13.09 20.89 7.73
N GLU A 164 12.06 21.51 8.29
CA GLU A 164 10.95 20.85 8.98
C GLU A 164 9.98 20.18 7.98
N LEU A 165 9.29 19.12 8.42
CA LEU A 165 8.11 18.64 7.70
C LEU A 165 7.03 19.71 7.75
N MET A 166 6.55 20.14 6.58
CA MET A 166 5.46 21.11 6.46
C MET A 166 4.33 20.53 5.60
N ILE A 167 3.12 20.52 6.16
CA ILE A 167 1.89 20.15 5.46
C ILE A 167 1.42 21.36 4.66
N LYS A 168 1.48 21.23 3.34
CA LYS A 168 0.99 22.25 2.41
C LYS A 168 -0.53 22.28 2.40
N ASN A 169 -1.12 21.12 2.14
CA ASN A 169 -2.54 20.93 2.00
C ASN A 169 -3.00 19.68 2.78
N TRP A 170 -4.19 19.76 3.35
CA TRP A 170 -4.84 18.67 4.07
C TRP A 170 -6.29 18.56 3.60
N TRP A 171 -6.75 17.33 3.38
CA TRP A 171 -8.11 17.04 2.96
C TRP A 171 -8.66 15.88 3.79
N TRP A 172 -9.76 16.11 4.50
CA TRP A 172 -10.55 15.03 5.08
C TRP A 172 -11.35 14.31 3.99
N GLU A 173 -11.60 13.01 4.16
CA GLU A 173 -12.57 12.33 3.32
C GLU A 173 -13.99 12.86 3.61
N PRO A 174 -14.89 12.92 2.61
CA PRO A 174 -16.21 13.55 2.77
C PRO A 174 -17.09 12.97 3.88
N THR A 175 -16.87 11.71 4.24
CA THR A 175 -17.64 10.97 5.25
C THR A 175 -17.02 11.06 6.66
N VAL A 176 -15.94 11.82 6.83
CA VAL A 176 -15.16 11.86 8.07
C VAL A 176 -15.39 13.17 8.81
N GLU A 177 -15.90 13.05 10.03
CA GLU A 177 -15.93 14.11 11.03
C GLU A 177 -14.90 13.80 12.12
N PRO A 178 -13.72 14.44 12.12
CA PRO A 178 -12.65 14.08 13.04
C PRO A 178 -12.94 14.60 14.45
N ASN A 179 -12.95 13.68 15.43
CA ASN A 179 -12.93 14.03 16.85
C ASN A 179 -11.50 14.35 17.33
N ASP A 180 -11.37 14.83 18.56
CA ASP A 180 -10.07 15.23 19.11
C ASP A 180 -9.09 14.05 19.22
N GLU A 181 -9.58 12.86 19.55
CA GLU A 181 -8.75 11.64 19.61
C GLU A 181 -8.08 11.35 18.26
N VAL A 182 -8.82 11.38 17.15
CA VAL A 182 -8.26 11.14 15.81
C VAL A 182 -7.22 12.21 15.48
N LYS A 183 -7.46 13.47 15.83
CA LYS A 183 -6.50 14.56 15.59
C LYS A 183 -5.22 14.38 16.41
N GLU A 184 -5.31 14.04 17.69
CA GLU A 184 -4.15 13.74 18.55
C GLU A 184 -3.33 12.55 18.03
N MET A 185 -4.02 11.54 17.51
CA MET A 185 -3.38 10.39 16.89
C MET A 185 -2.67 10.72 15.58
N ILE A 186 -3.24 11.62 14.79
CA ILE A 186 -2.56 12.16 13.60
C ILE A 186 -1.33 12.95 14.02
N VAL A 187 -1.40 13.79 15.06
CA VAL A 187 -0.23 14.51 15.60
C VAL A 187 0.86 13.53 16.03
N SER A 188 0.49 12.45 16.70
CA SER A 188 1.44 11.37 17.08
C SER A 188 2.06 10.69 15.86
N GLU A 189 1.29 10.46 14.80
CA GLU A 189 1.79 9.90 13.56
C GLU A 189 2.70 10.88 12.79
N ILE A 190 2.41 12.18 12.82
CA ILE A 190 3.30 13.23 12.29
C ILE A 190 4.65 13.14 13.00
N ALA A 191 4.66 13.10 14.33
CA ALA A 191 5.90 12.99 15.12
C ALA A 191 6.68 11.70 14.79
N ARG A 192 5.99 10.57 14.60
CA ARG A 192 6.63 9.32 14.14
C ARG A 192 7.22 9.47 12.74
N PHE A 193 6.51 10.15 11.84
CA PHE A 193 6.93 10.32 10.46
C PHE A 193 8.13 11.28 10.34
N THR A 194 8.20 12.34 11.15
CA THR A 194 9.36 13.23 11.18
C THR A 194 10.62 12.54 11.69
N VAL A 195 10.50 11.62 12.65
CA VAL A 195 11.63 10.75 13.07
C VAL A 195 12.14 9.90 11.91
N PHE A 196 11.24 9.29 11.13
CA PHE A 196 11.62 8.53 9.94
C PHE A 196 12.33 9.40 8.89
N LEU A 197 11.83 10.62 8.68
CA LEU A 197 12.38 11.58 7.73
C LEU A 197 13.64 12.30 8.23
N GLN A 198 13.97 12.19 9.51
CA GLN A 198 15.08 12.87 10.18
C GLN A 198 14.99 14.40 10.07
N VAL A 199 13.81 14.94 10.36
CA VAL A 199 13.49 16.37 10.32
C VAL A 199 12.67 16.79 11.54
N ASP A 200 12.57 18.09 11.79
CA ASP A 200 11.67 18.63 12.81
C ASP A 200 10.21 18.68 12.31
N ASN A 201 9.27 18.76 13.25
CA ASN A 201 7.85 18.96 12.94
C ASN A 201 7.50 20.45 12.96
N SER A 202 6.99 20.99 11.85
CA SER A 202 6.51 22.37 11.83
C SER A 202 5.32 22.55 12.78
N PRO A 203 5.34 23.54 13.70
CA PRO A 203 4.19 23.85 14.54
C PRO A 203 2.93 24.20 13.74
N LYS A 204 3.10 24.65 12.49
CA LYS A 204 1.99 24.99 11.58
C LYS A 204 1.19 23.79 11.09
N ASN A 205 1.72 22.58 11.23
CA ASN A 205 1.04 21.36 10.79
C ASN A 205 -0.25 21.12 11.59
N ILE A 206 -0.27 21.47 12.88
CA ILE A 206 -1.43 21.30 13.76
C ILE A 206 -2.61 22.16 13.27
N ILE A 207 -2.33 23.40 12.86
CA ILE A 207 -3.33 24.34 12.33
C ILE A 207 -4.05 23.76 11.09
N LYS A 208 -3.33 22.98 10.26
CA LYS A 208 -3.89 22.36 9.05
C LYS A 208 -4.90 21.26 9.35
N LEU A 209 -4.84 20.67 10.54
CA LEU A 209 -5.77 19.62 10.98
C LEU A 209 -7.11 20.20 11.47
N GLY A 210 -7.25 21.53 11.54
CA GLY A 210 -8.41 22.15 12.18
C GLY A 210 -8.37 21.99 13.71
N VAL A 211 -7.15 22.06 14.28
CA VAL A 211 -6.86 22.23 15.71
C VAL A 211 -6.31 23.63 15.91
#